data_AF-A0A9D6F658-F1
#
_entry.id   AF-A0A9D6F658-F1
#
_cell.length_a   1.000
_cell.length_b   1.000
_cell.length_c   1.000
_cell.angle_alpha   90.00
_cell.angle_beta   90.00
_cell.angle_gamma   90.00
#
_symmetry.space_group_name_H-M   'P 1'
#
loop_
_entity.id
_entity.type
_entity.pdbx_description
1 polymer ?
#
loop_
_entity_poly.entity_id
_entity_poly.type
_entity_poly.pdbx_seq_one_letter_code
_entity_poly.pdbx_strand_id
1 'polypeptide(L)'
;MKGILADANITGPIESLVHQMQSGTWVEFWTALGLQFKRFDDLGLSPDASDFTVWQTCQSEHLILITANRNKKSADSLEETILQYNQPDSLPVFTISNMEAFGASRTYAEKVLEHLYDYLLRIDEFRGTGRLYLPQKQ
;
A
#
# COMPACT_ATOMS: atom_id res chain seq x y z
N MET A 1 10.22 -7.20 -4.37
CA MET A 1 9.50 -5.92 -4.10
C MET A 1 10.50 -4.97 -3.46
N LYS A 2 10.49 -3.68 -3.79
CA LYS A 2 11.53 -2.70 -3.38
C LYS A 2 11.08 -1.73 -2.30
N GLY A 3 9.78 -1.56 -2.09
CA GLY A 3 9.29 -0.57 -1.16
C GLY A 3 7.78 -0.33 -1.21
N ILE A 4 7.37 0.67 -0.46
CA ILE A 4 6.00 1.10 -0.27
C ILE A 4 5.83 2.51 -0.84
N LEU A 5 4.78 2.72 -1.63
CA LEU A 5 4.28 4.03 -2.03
C LEU A 5 3.01 4.34 -1.23
N ALA A 6 2.97 5.47 -0.54
CA ALA A 6 1.72 6.01 -0.01
C ALA A 6 0.92 6.71 -1.11
N ASP A 7 -0.38 6.44 -1.19
CA ASP A 7 -1.30 7.26 -1.98
C ASP A 7 -1.27 8.71 -1.48
N ALA A 8 -1.31 9.67 -2.42
CA ALA A 8 -1.21 11.09 -2.13
C ALA A 8 -2.23 11.60 -1.10
N ASN A 9 -3.40 10.95 -1.00
CA ASN A 9 -4.45 11.34 -0.06
C ASN A 9 -4.23 10.87 1.39
N ILE A 10 -3.27 9.96 1.63
CA ILE A 10 -2.99 9.40 2.96
C ILE A 10 -1.50 9.33 3.30
N THR A 11 -0.67 10.17 2.66
CA THR A 11 0.78 10.21 2.90
C THR A 11 1.13 10.30 4.39
N GLY A 12 0.57 11.26 5.12
CA GLY A 12 0.90 11.46 6.55
C GLY A 12 0.58 10.25 7.46
N PRO A 13 -0.64 9.68 7.39
CA PRO A 13 -0.95 8.44 8.11
C PRO A 13 -0.02 7.27 7.76
N ILE A 14 0.33 7.08 6.49
CA ILE A 14 1.23 6.00 6.07
C ILE A 14 2.69 6.28 6.48
N GLU A 15 3.14 7.52 6.47
CA GLU A 15 4.44 7.92 7.05
C GLU A 15 4.54 7.53 8.52
N SER A 16 3.47 7.81 9.28
CA SER A 16 3.42 7.46 10.71
C SER A 16 3.50 5.94 10.92
N LEU A 17 2.80 5.16 10.08
CA LEU A 17 2.89 3.70 10.07
C LEU A 17 4.31 3.22 9.76
N VAL A 18 4.94 3.77 8.72
CA VAL A 18 6.30 3.42 8.32
C VAL A 18 7.31 3.78 9.40
N HIS A 19 7.15 4.92 10.08
CA HIS A 19 7.99 5.26 11.23
C HIS A 19 7.87 4.24 12.36
N GLN A 20 6.66 3.72 12.61
CA GLN A 20 6.46 2.62 13.56
C GLN A 20 7.12 1.33 13.07
N MET A 21 7.03 1.01 11.78
CA MET A 21 7.70 -0.15 11.18
C MET A 21 9.22 -0.07 11.25
N GLN A 22 9.80 1.13 11.21
CA GLN A 22 11.23 1.40 11.27
C GLN A 22 11.79 1.52 12.70
N SER A 23 10.97 1.30 13.73
CA SER A 23 11.35 1.53 15.12
C SER A 23 10.93 0.39 16.06
N GLY A 24 11.47 0.41 17.27
CA GLY A 24 11.12 -0.53 18.33
C GLY A 24 11.31 -1.98 17.92
N THR A 25 10.30 -2.81 18.16
CA THR A 25 10.32 -4.25 17.88
C THR A 25 10.21 -4.60 16.40
N TRP A 26 9.88 -3.63 15.53
CA TRP A 26 9.63 -3.88 14.11
C TRP A 26 10.82 -3.62 13.20
N VAL A 27 11.84 -2.91 13.70
CA VAL A 27 13.00 -2.47 12.90
C VAL A 27 13.73 -3.63 12.23
N GLU A 28 13.86 -4.77 12.91
CA GLU A 28 14.53 -5.95 12.36
C GLU A 28 13.81 -6.49 11.12
N PHE A 29 12.47 -6.50 11.13
CA PHE A 29 11.67 -6.92 9.97
C PHE A 29 11.79 -5.92 8.82
N TRP A 30 11.72 -4.62 9.10
CA TRP A 30 11.91 -3.58 8.08
C TRP A 30 13.28 -3.70 7.41
N THR A 31 14.34 -3.84 8.21
CA THR A 31 15.71 -3.99 7.72
C THR A 31 15.89 -5.29 6.92
N ALA A 32 15.32 -6.41 7.39
CA ALA A 32 15.40 -7.69 6.69
C ALA A 32 14.68 -7.65 5.33
N LEU A 33 13.55 -6.95 5.22
CA LEU A 33 12.82 -6.78 3.97
C LEU A 33 13.51 -5.78 3.02
N GLY A 34 14.41 -4.93 3.51
CA GLY A 34 15.16 -3.96 2.69
C GLY A 34 14.27 -2.93 1.99
N LEU A 35 13.13 -2.57 2.60
CA LEU A 35 12.13 -1.71 1.97
C LEU A 35 12.52 -0.25 1.97
N GLN A 36 12.15 0.44 0.89
CA GLN A 36 12.12 1.90 0.84
C GLN A 36 10.70 2.41 1.04
N PHE A 37 10.57 3.60 1.62
CA PHE A 37 9.32 4.34 1.59
C PHE A 37 9.41 5.46 0.55
N LYS A 38 8.36 5.61 -0.25
CA LYS A 38 8.25 6.59 -1.33
C LYS A 38 6.94 7.35 -1.21
N ARG A 39 6.99 8.60 -1.67
CA ARG A 39 5.87 9.51 -1.92
C ARG A 39 5.71 9.68 -3.43
N PHE A 40 4.60 10.29 -3.83
CA PHE A 40 4.37 10.64 -5.22
C PHE A 40 5.47 11.54 -5.78
N ASP A 41 5.89 12.55 -5.01
CA ASP A 41 6.94 13.49 -5.41
C ASP A 41 8.31 12.80 -5.63
N ASP A 42 8.59 11.72 -4.87
CA ASP A 42 9.83 10.94 -5.04
C ASP A 42 9.87 10.20 -6.40
N LEU A 43 8.71 10.04 -7.04
CA LEU A 43 8.52 9.37 -8.33
C LEU A 43 8.09 10.36 -9.44
N GLY A 44 8.02 11.66 -9.15
CA GLY A 44 7.52 12.67 -10.09
C GLY A 44 6.03 12.54 -10.44
N LEU A 45 5.25 11.85 -9.61
CA LEU A 45 3.80 11.69 -9.82
C LEU A 45 3.04 12.93 -9.33
N SER A 46 2.09 13.39 -10.14
CA SER A 46 1.11 14.39 -9.68
C SER A 46 0.16 13.77 -8.64
N PRO A 47 -0.25 14.50 -7.58
CA PRO A 47 -1.34 14.07 -6.70
C PRO A 47 -2.64 13.70 -7.44
N ASP A 48 -2.89 14.34 -8.59
CA ASP A 48 -4.04 14.10 -9.47
C ASP A 48 -3.77 13.06 -10.57
N ALA A 49 -2.66 12.33 -10.52
CA ALA A 49 -2.36 11.27 -11.48
C ALA A 49 -3.51 10.25 -11.56
N SER A 50 -3.72 9.66 -12.74
CA SER A 50 -4.76 8.63 -12.88
C SER A 50 -4.43 7.38 -12.07
N ASP A 51 -5.44 6.60 -11.68
CA ASP A 51 -5.24 5.36 -10.92
C ASP A 51 -4.39 4.36 -11.73
N PHE A 52 -4.58 4.33 -13.06
CA PHE A 52 -3.72 3.58 -13.99
C PHE A 52 -2.27 4.03 -13.93
N THR A 53 -1.99 5.35 -14.02
CA THR A 53 -0.62 5.88 -13.97
C THR A 53 0.05 5.54 -12.64
N VAL A 54 -0.65 5.67 -11.53
CA VAL A 54 -0.13 5.34 -10.20
C VAL A 54 0.14 3.83 -10.09
N TRP A 55 -0.82 2.99 -10.49
CA TRP A 55 -0.69 1.54 -10.45
C TRP A 55 0.48 1.07 -11.34
N GLN A 56 0.55 1.55 -12.59
CA GLN A 56 1.59 1.17 -13.53
C GLN A 56 2.98 1.56 -13.02
N THR A 57 3.13 2.76 -12.46
CA THR A 57 4.38 3.22 -11.85
C THR A 57 4.79 2.33 -10.67
N CYS A 58 3.84 1.95 -9.81
CA CYS A 58 4.10 1.01 -8.73
C CYS A 58 4.61 -0.34 -9.26
N GLN A 59 3.97 -0.89 -10.29
CA GLN A 59 4.42 -2.15 -10.88
C GLN A 59 5.82 -2.05 -11.50
N SER A 60 6.11 -0.98 -12.27
CA SER A 60 7.42 -0.80 -12.91
C SER A 60 8.55 -0.58 -11.90
N GLU A 61 8.28 0.15 -10.82
CA GLU A 61 9.25 0.40 -9.74
C GLU A 61 9.30 -0.72 -8.70
N HIS A 62 8.48 -1.76 -8.86
CA HIS A 62 8.29 -2.85 -7.90
C HIS A 62 7.93 -2.35 -6.48
N LEU A 63 7.05 -1.37 -6.41
CA LEU A 63 6.52 -0.78 -5.19
C LEU A 63 5.11 -1.28 -4.90
N ILE A 64 4.81 -1.46 -3.62
CA ILE A 64 3.46 -1.72 -3.15
C ILE A 64 2.75 -0.40 -2.91
N LEU A 65 1.57 -0.22 -3.50
CA LEU A 65 0.70 0.91 -3.21
C LEU A 65 -0.11 0.64 -1.94
N ILE A 66 -0.08 1.58 -0.99
CA ILE A 66 -1.02 1.62 0.14
C ILE A 66 -1.95 2.82 -0.04
N THR A 67 -3.26 2.55 -0.02
CA THR A 67 -4.32 3.55 -0.23
C THR A 67 -5.44 3.39 0.81
N ALA A 68 -6.36 4.34 0.85
CA ALA A 68 -7.49 4.41 1.78
C ALA A 68 -8.85 4.21 1.10
N ASN A 69 -8.83 3.70 -0.13
CA ASN A 69 -9.93 3.59 -1.07
C ASN A 69 -9.94 4.74 -2.10
N ARG A 70 -9.00 4.67 -3.06
CA ARG A 70 -9.06 5.40 -4.33
C ARG A 70 -10.20 4.80 -5.18
N ASN A 71 -11.44 5.12 -4.81
CA ASN A 71 -12.64 4.78 -5.57
C ASN A 71 -13.33 6.10 -5.95
N LYS A 72 -12.75 6.85 -6.88
CA LYS A 72 -13.58 7.76 -7.68
C LYS A 72 -14.32 6.87 -8.68
N LYS A 73 -15.66 6.96 -8.69
CA LYS A 73 -16.51 6.30 -9.70
C LYS A 73 -16.24 6.95 -11.06
N SER A 74 -15.17 6.53 -11.71
CA SER A 74 -14.79 6.90 -13.08
C SER A 74 -14.28 5.66 -13.79
N ALA A 75 -14.23 5.69 -15.13
CA ALA A 75 -13.69 4.61 -15.96
C ALA A 75 -12.23 4.24 -15.59
N ASP A 76 -11.49 5.18 -14.99
CA ASP A 76 -10.12 4.99 -14.51
C ASP A 76 -10.05 4.70 -13.00
N SER A 77 -11.03 4.01 -12.42
CA SER A 77 -10.92 3.63 -11.00
C SER A 77 -9.80 2.60 -10.81
N LEU A 78 -9.22 2.59 -9.61
CA LEU A 78 -8.17 1.64 -9.25
C LEU A 78 -8.68 0.18 -9.32
N GLU A 79 -9.96 -0.04 -9.05
CA GLU A 79 -10.58 -1.37 -9.21
C GLU A 79 -10.59 -1.80 -10.69
N GLU A 80 -11.09 -0.94 -11.59
CA GLU A 80 -11.09 -1.20 -13.03
C GLU A 80 -9.66 -1.37 -13.58
N THR A 81 -8.73 -0.55 -13.10
CA THR A 81 -7.30 -0.65 -13.42
C THR A 81 -6.75 -2.04 -13.07
N ILE A 82 -7.04 -2.52 -11.85
CA ILE A 82 -6.61 -3.85 -11.42
C ILE A 82 -7.29 -4.92 -12.28
N LEU A 83 -8.61 -4.84 -12.50
CA LEU A 83 -9.34 -5.83 -13.30
C LEU A 83 -8.80 -5.94 -14.74
N GLN A 84 -8.43 -4.81 -15.35
CA GLN A 84 -8.01 -4.77 -16.75
C GLN A 84 -6.53 -5.12 -16.95
N TYR A 85 -5.64 -4.72 -16.03
CA TYR A 85 -4.19 -4.76 -16.26
C TYR A 85 -3.42 -5.73 -15.36
N ASN A 86 -4.02 -6.21 -14.27
CA ASN A 86 -3.35 -7.12 -13.33
C ASN A 86 -2.91 -8.43 -14.01
N GLN A 87 -1.68 -8.84 -13.69
CA GLN A 87 -1.05 -10.07 -14.20
C GLN A 87 -0.67 -10.98 -13.02
N PRO A 88 -0.40 -12.28 -13.26
CA PRO A 88 -0.03 -13.21 -12.19
C PRO A 88 1.18 -12.79 -11.34
N ASP A 89 2.07 -11.96 -11.89
CA ASP A 89 3.27 -11.46 -11.22
C ASP A 89 3.10 -10.04 -10.60
N SER A 90 1.98 -9.37 -10.85
CA SER A 90 1.71 -8.02 -10.35
C SER A 90 1.69 -7.99 -8.81
N LEU A 91 2.27 -6.95 -8.23
CA LEU A 91 2.23 -6.72 -6.79
C LEU A 91 0.81 -6.31 -6.37
N PRO A 92 0.33 -6.79 -5.20
CA PRO A 92 -0.96 -6.41 -4.69
C PRO A 92 -0.99 -4.94 -4.27
N VAL A 93 -2.19 -4.35 -4.34
CA VAL A 93 -2.49 -3.04 -3.75
C VAL A 93 -3.15 -3.25 -2.40
N PHE A 94 -2.67 -2.56 -1.36
CA PHE A 94 -3.28 -2.61 -0.04
C PHE A 94 -4.18 -1.41 0.22
N THR A 95 -5.37 -1.69 0.75
CA THR A 95 -6.36 -0.68 1.12
C THR A 95 -6.60 -0.70 2.62
N ILE A 96 -6.38 0.42 3.30
CA ILE A 96 -6.79 0.60 4.70
C ILE A 96 -8.31 0.55 4.75
N SER A 97 -8.85 -0.46 5.45
CA SER A 97 -10.29 -0.78 5.47
C SER A 97 -11.14 0.31 6.12
N ASN A 98 -10.60 1.01 7.13
CA ASN A 98 -11.25 2.10 7.82
C ASN A 98 -10.22 3.15 8.25
N MET A 99 -10.12 4.25 7.49
CA MET A 99 -9.19 5.34 7.78
C MET A 99 -9.49 6.11 9.05
N GLU A 100 -10.77 6.25 9.40
CA GLU A 100 -11.18 6.93 10.63
C GLU A 100 -10.65 6.16 11.85
N ALA A 101 -10.87 4.85 11.87
CA ALA A 101 -10.35 3.98 12.93
C ALA A 101 -8.81 3.93 12.92
N PHE A 102 -8.18 3.93 11.75
CA PHE A 102 -6.73 3.93 11.63
C PHE A 102 -6.08 5.17 12.24
N GLY A 103 -6.67 6.36 12.04
CA GLY A 103 -6.18 7.61 12.64
C GLY A 103 -6.51 7.76 14.13
N ALA A 104 -7.63 7.18 14.58
CA ALA A 104 -8.14 7.39 15.94
C ALA A 104 -7.76 6.30 16.95
N SER A 105 -7.45 5.08 16.50
CA SER A 105 -7.24 3.92 17.36
C SER A 105 -5.87 3.31 17.18
N ARG A 106 -5.04 3.43 18.22
CA ARG A 106 -3.72 2.77 18.27
C ARG A 106 -3.82 1.26 18.04
N THR A 107 -4.78 0.60 18.67
CA THR A 107 -5.00 -0.85 18.51
C THR A 107 -5.39 -1.20 17.07
N TYR A 108 -6.13 -0.34 16.38
CA TYR A 108 -6.45 -0.57 14.97
C TYR A 108 -5.21 -0.38 14.08
N ALA A 109 -4.41 0.66 14.33
CA ALA A 109 -3.15 0.88 13.62
C ALA A 109 -2.14 -0.26 13.82
N GLU A 110 -2.04 -0.80 15.05
CA GLU A 110 -1.23 -1.99 15.35
C GLU A 110 -1.70 -3.21 14.56
N LYS A 111 -3.01 -3.46 14.47
CA LYS A 111 -3.56 -4.54 13.64
C LYS A 111 -3.27 -4.36 12.14
N VAL A 112 -3.37 -3.13 11.64
CA VAL A 112 -2.99 -2.81 10.25
C VAL A 112 -1.53 -3.15 10.01
N LEU A 113 -0.64 -2.76 10.93
CA LEU A 113 0.79 -3.02 10.86
C LEU A 113 1.10 -4.52 10.87
N GLU A 114 0.50 -5.28 11.80
CA GLU A 114 0.68 -6.73 11.91
C GLU A 114 0.24 -7.44 10.62
N HIS A 115 -0.97 -7.16 10.14
CA HIS A 115 -1.47 -7.74 8.90
C HIS A 115 -0.63 -7.34 7.70
N LEU A 116 -0.16 -6.08 7.63
CA LEU A 116 0.73 -5.66 6.55
C LEU A 116 2.01 -6.50 6.56
N TYR A 117 2.66 -6.69 7.70
CA TYR A 117 3.85 -7.53 7.79
C TYR A 117 3.59 -8.99 7.40
N ASP A 118 2.46 -9.57 7.81
CA ASP A 118 2.07 -10.93 7.43
C ASP A 118 1.99 -11.14 5.91
N TYR A 119 1.60 -10.10 5.17
CA TYR A 119 1.63 -10.10 3.71
C TYR A 119 3.01 -9.83 3.15
N LEU A 120 3.71 -8.81 3.66
CA LEU A 120 5.02 -8.41 3.13
C LEU A 120 6.05 -9.54 3.22
N LEU A 121 6.02 -10.33 4.29
CA LEU A 121 6.92 -11.47 4.50
C LEU A 121 6.67 -12.63 3.53
N ARG A 122 5.48 -12.68 2.90
CA ARG A 122 5.05 -13.74 1.97
C ARG A 122 4.56 -13.14 0.66
N ILE A 123 5.07 -11.98 0.27
CA ILE A 123 4.49 -11.16 -0.80
C ILE A 123 4.35 -11.90 -2.13
N ASP A 124 5.24 -12.85 -2.40
CA ASP A 124 5.20 -13.65 -3.63
C ASP A 124 4.00 -14.62 -3.68
N GLU A 125 3.42 -15.03 -2.54
CA GLU A 125 2.17 -15.79 -2.46
C GLU A 125 0.94 -14.94 -2.83
N PHE A 126 1.07 -13.62 -2.78
CA PHE A 126 -0.01 -12.66 -2.99
C PHE A 126 0.10 -11.89 -4.31
N ARG A 127 0.99 -12.30 -5.21
CA ARG A 127 1.06 -11.70 -6.54
C ARG A 127 -0.19 -12.04 -7.36
N GLY A 128 -0.59 -11.09 -8.19
CA GLY A 128 -1.76 -11.22 -9.04
C GLY A 128 -3.10 -11.26 -8.29
N THR A 129 -3.13 -11.11 -6.96
CA THR A 129 -4.41 -11.10 -6.21
C THR A 129 -5.17 -9.78 -6.34
N GLY A 130 -4.56 -8.76 -6.96
CA GLY A 130 -5.17 -7.45 -7.13
C GLY A 130 -5.18 -6.64 -5.84
N ARG A 131 -6.36 -6.47 -5.22
CA ARG A 131 -6.56 -5.60 -4.05
C ARG A 131 -6.75 -6.40 -2.77
N LEU A 132 -5.98 -6.07 -1.74
CA LEU A 132 -6.06 -6.65 -0.40
C LEU A 132 -6.41 -5.56 0.63
N TYR A 133 -7.10 -5.95 1.70
CA TYR A 133 -7.60 -5.02 2.72
C TYR A 133 -6.85 -5.16 4.03
N LEU A 134 -6.59 -4.04 4.70
CA LEU A 134 -5.84 -3.94 5.96
C LEU A 134 -6.67 -3.25 7.06
N PRO A 135 -6.98 -3.95 8.17
CA PRO A 135 -6.94 -5.41 8.29
C PRO A 135 -7.99 -6.04 7.35
N GLN A 136 -7.88 -7.35 7.09
CA GLN A 136 -8.92 -8.08 6.36
C GLN A 136 -10.24 -7.94 7.12
N LYS A 137 -11.34 -7.73 6.37
CA LYS A 137 -12.68 -7.85 6.94
C LYS A 137 -12.88 -9.35 7.27
N GLN A 138 -13.07 -9.66 8.54
CA GLN A 138 -13.52 -10.99 8.98
C GLN A 138 -14.96 -11.23 8.52
#